data_AF-A0A4R0YTK8-F1
#
_entry.id   AF-A0A4R0YTK8-F1
#
_cell.length_a   1.000
_cell.length_b   1.000
_cell.length_c   1.000
_cell.angle_alpha   90.00
_cell.angle_beta   90.00
_cell.angle_gamma   90.00
#
_symmetry.space_group_name_H-M   'P 1'
#
loop_
_entity.id
_entity.type
_entity.pdbx_description
1 polymer ?
#
loop_
_entity_poly.entity_id
_entity_poly.type
_entity_poly.pdbx_seq_one_letter_code
_entity_poly.pdbx_strand_id
1 'polypeptide(L)'
;MLRGSKFTVSRHRRDVWWGMVATHVELQRLISTLDADVPELLRTHPAPDAFWQAFNARAQQIQDRAADTDHGWVCDRLDALLERSHLVPPADQI
;
A
#
# COMPACT_ATOMS: atom_id res chain seq x y z
N MET A 1 22.73 4.15 43.79
CA MET A 1 21.84 3.32 42.94
C MET A 1 20.91 4.27 42.18
N LEU A 2 21.08 4.44 40.87
CA LEU A 2 20.14 5.17 40.02
C LEU A 2 19.70 4.20 38.92
N ARG A 3 18.50 3.62 39.08
CA ARG A 3 17.87 2.77 38.08
C ARG A 3 17.00 3.63 37.18
N GLY A 4 17.26 3.56 35.88
CA GLY A 4 16.22 3.44 34.86
C GLY A 4 15.51 4.72 34.43
N SER A 5 16.15 5.50 33.55
CA SER A 5 15.40 6.28 32.56
C SER A 5 15.22 5.42 31.32
N LYS A 6 14.15 4.61 31.32
CA LYS A 6 13.62 4.03 30.10
C LYS A 6 13.09 5.19 29.26
N PHE A 7 13.83 5.56 28.22
CA PHE A 7 13.32 6.45 27.19
C PHE A 7 12.13 5.76 26.52
N THR A 8 10.94 6.13 26.98
CA THR A 8 9.69 5.85 26.31
C THR A 8 9.77 6.47 24.92
N VAL A 9 9.99 5.61 23.92
CA VAL A 9 9.65 5.88 22.52
C VAL A 9 8.14 6.16 22.50
N SER A 10 7.81 7.44 22.67
CA SER A 10 6.47 7.97 22.53
C SER A 10 6.20 8.02 21.03
N ARG A 11 5.73 6.89 20.51
CA ARG A 11 5.14 6.77 19.17
C ARG A 11 3.96 7.73 19.14
N HIS A 12 4.21 8.96 18.69
CA HIS A 12 3.23 10.02 18.53
C HIS A 12 2.29 9.61 17.38
N ARG A 13 1.25 8.83 17.72
CA ARG A 13 0.04 8.74 16.91
C ARG A 13 -0.75 10.01 17.19
N ARG A 14 -0.76 10.94 16.24
CA ARG A 14 -1.89 11.81 15.85
C ARG A 14 -1.35 12.94 14.97
N ASP A 15 -1.24 12.68 13.68
CA ASP A 15 -1.06 13.74 12.69
C ASP A 15 -2.18 13.61 11.64
N VAL A 16 -3.09 14.57 11.77
CA VAL A 16 -3.83 15.29 10.72
C VAL A 16 -4.33 14.51 9.50
N TRP A 17 -5.64 14.30 9.51
CA TRP A 17 -6.46 14.12 8.32
C TRP A 17 -6.37 15.39 7.47
N TRP A 18 -6.21 15.23 6.14
CA TRP A 18 -5.89 16.23 5.10
C TRP A 18 -4.39 16.56 4.92
N GLY A 19 -3.72 15.91 3.96
CA GLY A 19 -2.55 16.48 3.28
C GLY A 19 -1.14 16.01 3.68
N MET A 20 -0.97 14.92 4.42
CA MET A 20 0.37 14.30 4.56
C MET A 20 0.58 13.24 3.50
N VAL A 21 1.27 13.66 2.45
CA VAL A 21 1.85 12.80 1.44
C VAL A 21 2.81 11.83 2.14
N ALA A 22 2.63 10.53 1.94
CA ALA A 22 3.50 9.50 2.50
C ALA A 22 4.89 9.63 1.88
N THR A 23 5.92 9.45 2.70
CA THR A 23 7.29 9.43 2.21
C THR A 23 7.53 8.21 1.32
N HIS A 24 8.53 8.28 0.44
CA HIS A 24 8.90 7.15 -0.44
C HIS A 24 9.08 5.82 0.30
N VAL A 25 9.67 5.85 1.51
CA VAL A 25 9.85 4.67 2.36
C VAL A 25 8.51 4.13 2.88
N GLU A 26 7.57 5.00 3.21
CA GLU A 26 6.23 4.61 3.64
C GLU A 26 5.42 4.04 2.49
N LEU A 27 5.48 4.66 1.30
CA LEU A 27 4.86 4.12 0.09
C LEU A 27 5.41 2.73 -0.25
N GLN A 28 6.74 2.55 -0.16
CA GLN A 28 7.35 1.24 -0.37
C GLN A 28 6.85 0.19 0.63
N ARG A 29 6.66 0.56 1.90
CA ARG A 29 6.07 -0.34 2.90
C ARG A 29 4.62 -0.66 2.59
N LEU A 30 3.82 0.33 2.22
CA LEU A 30 2.42 0.14 1.86
C LEU A 30 2.27 -0.81 0.65
N ILE A 31 3.08 -0.63 -0.38
CA ILE A 31 3.10 -1.51 -1.56
C ILE A 31 3.59 -2.91 -1.18
N SER A 32 4.60 -3.04 -0.32
CA SER A 32 5.06 -4.34 0.15
C SER A 32 4.03 -5.05 1.03
N THR A 33 3.22 -4.31 1.79
CA THR A 33 2.08 -4.88 2.52
C THR A 33 0.98 -5.33 1.56
N LEU A 34 0.70 -4.54 0.51
CA LEU A 34 -0.24 -4.95 -0.53
C LEU A 34 0.19 -6.26 -1.19
N ASP A 35 1.48 -6.41 -1.54
CA ASP A 35 2.07 -7.65 -2.10
C ASP A 35 1.85 -8.86 -1.19
N ALA A 36 2.11 -8.70 0.11
CA ALA A 36 1.92 -9.76 1.10
C ALA A 36 0.44 -10.14 1.29
N ASP A 37 -0.46 -9.17 1.11
CA ASP A 37 -1.91 -9.37 1.25
C ASP A 37 -2.55 -9.97 -0.01
N VAL A 38 -1.91 -9.93 -1.19
CA VAL A 38 -2.42 -10.51 -2.45
C VAL A 38 -2.92 -11.96 -2.29
N PRO A 39 -2.15 -12.92 -1.74
CA PRO A 39 -2.61 -14.29 -1.58
C PRO A 39 -3.81 -14.41 -0.62
N GLU A 40 -3.91 -13.56 0.39
CA GLU A 40 -5.04 -13.54 1.31
C GLU A 40 -6.29 -12.91 0.68
N LEU A 41 -6.10 -11.88 -0.15
CA LEU A 41 -7.14 -11.29 -1.00
C LEU A 41 -7.70 -12.32 -1.99
N LEU A 42 -6.84 -13.12 -2.63
CA LEU A 42 -7.27 -14.21 -3.53
C LEU A 42 -8.04 -15.32 -2.79
N ARG A 43 -7.70 -15.58 -1.52
CA ARG A 43 -8.46 -16.53 -0.68
C ARG A 43 -9.81 -15.98 -0.24
N THR A 44 -9.88 -14.70 0.11
CA THR A 44 -11.10 -14.04 0.62
C THR A 44 -12.06 -13.65 -0.50
N HIS A 45 -11.51 -13.28 -1.65
CA HIS A 45 -12.23 -12.85 -2.85
C HIS A 45 -11.80 -13.71 -4.04
N PRO A 46 -12.26 -14.97 -4.13
CA PRO A 46 -11.90 -15.87 -5.23
C PRO A 46 -12.48 -15.42 -6.58
N ALA A 47 -13.51 -14.56 -6.57
CA ALA A 47 -14.07 -13.98 -7.78
C ALA A 47 -13.12 -12.89 -8.32
N PRO A 48 -12.69 -12.96 -9.60
CA PRO A 48 -11.77 -12.00 -10.20
C PRO A 48 -12.21 -10.54 -10.00
N ASP A 49 -13.47 -10.21 -10.24
CA ASP A 49 -13.98 -8.84 -10.06
C ASP A 49 -13.90 -8.36 -8.61
N ALA A 50 -14.21 -9.23 -7.65
CA ALA A 50 -14.15 -8.88 -6.22
C ALA A 50 -12.70 -8.69 -5.75
N PHE A 51 -11.78 -9.52 -6.26
CA PHE A 51 -10.35 -9.35 -6.04
C PHE A 51 -9.86 -8.02 -6.59
N TRP A 52 -10.15 -7.72 -7.86
CA TRP A 52 -9.70 -6.48 -8.51
C TRP A 52 -10.32 -5.24 -7.87
N GLN A 53 -11.58 -5.26 -7.44
CA GLN A 53 -12.17 -4.15 -6.69
C GLN A 53 -11.43 -3.92 -5.36
N ALA A 54 -11.15 -4.98 -4.61
CA ALA A 54 -10.46 -4.86 -3.32
C ALA A 54 -8.99 -4.41 -3.49
N PHE A 55 -8.31 -4.91 -4.52
CA PHE A 55 -6.96 -4.50 -4.86
C PHE A 55 -6.91 -3.03 -5.32
N ASN A 56 -7.78 -2.64 -6.26
CA ASN A 56 -7.84 -1.27 -6.78
C ASN A 56 -8.17 -0.25 -5.68
N ALA A 57 -9.09 -0.57 -4.77
CA ALA A 57 -9.40 0.30 -3.64
C ALA A 57 -8.16 0.56 -2.75
N ARG A 58 -7.30 -0.45 -2.55
CA ARG A 58 -6.05 -0.31 -1.80
C ARG A 58 -4.98 0.42 -2.59
N ALA A 59 -4.83 0.12 -3.88
CA ALA A 59 -3.91 0.82 -4.77
C ALA A 59 -4.24 2.32 -4.87
N GLN A 60 -5.51 2.67 -5.03
CA GLN A 60 -5.96 4.07 -5.03
C GLN A 60 -5.62 4.76 -3.71
N GLN A 61 -5.83 4.11 -2.56
CA GLN A 61 -5.43 4.66 -1.27
C GLN A 61 -3.91 4.88 -1.11
N ILE A 62 -3.08 4.18 -1.87
CA ILE A 62 -1.62 4.39 -1.90
C ILE A 62 -1.30 5.55 -2.84
N GLN A 63 -1.95 5.63 -4.00
CA GLN A 63 -1.80 6.72 -4.97
C GLN A 63 -2.28 8.07 -4.41
N ASP A 64 -3.41 8.11 -3.70
CA ASP A 64 -3.92 9.30 -2.99
C ASP A 64 -2.96 9.80 -1.90
N ARG A 65 -2.11 8.91 -1.39
CA ARG A 65 -1.06 9.24 -0.41
C ARG A 65 0.27 9.56 -1.07
N ALA A 66 0.43 9.32 -2.37
CA ALA A 66 1.65 9.62 -3.10
C ALA A 66 1.71 11.10 -3.50
N ALA A 67 2.92 11.64 -3.58
CA ALA A 67 3.11 12.97 -4.15
C ALA A 67 2.93 12.89 -5.66
N ASP A 68 2.56 13.99 -6.32
CA ASP A 68 2.62 14.06 -7.80
C ASP A 68 3.97 13.61 -8.35
N THR A 69 5.07 13.90 -7.64
CA THR A 69 6.43 13.48 -8.01
C THR A 69 6.69 11.99 -7.83
N ASP A 70 6.00 11.34 -6.89
CA ASP A 70 6.13 9.90 -6.60
C ASP A 70 5.04 9.08 -7.29
N HIS A 71 4.01 9.71 -7.86
CA HIS A 71 2.88 9.04 -8.48
C HIS A 71 3.32 8.10 -9.62
N GLY A 72 4.24 8.56 -10.48
CA GLY A 72 4.82 7.73 -11.54
C GLY A 72 5.53 6.50 -10.98
N TRP A 73 6.35 6.69 -9.95
CA TRP A 73 7.06 5.58 -9.28
C TRP A 73 6.10 4.60 -8.60
N VAL A 74 5.02 5.07 -7.98
CA VAL A 74 3.99 4.22 -7.37
C VAL A 74 3.30 3.38 -8.45
N CYS A 75 2.94 3.97 -9.60
CA CYS A 75 2.38 3.24 -10.73
C CYS A 75 3.35 2.16 -11.23
N ASP A 76 4.59 2.51 -11.54
CA ASP A 76 5.62 1.56 -12.00
C ASP A 76 5.80 0.40 -11.00
N ARG A 77 5.73 0.70 -9.69
CA ARG A 77 5.92 -0.31 -8.66
C ARG A 77 4.72 -1.22 -8.47
N LEU A 78 3.51 -0.69 -8.65
CA LEU A 78 2.28 -1.49 -8.68
C LEU A 78 2.24 -2.38 -9.92
N ASP A 79 2.62 -1.87 -11.09
CA ASP A 79 2.71 -2.68 -12.32
C ASP A 79 3.73 -3.82 -12.17
N ALA A 80 4.92 -3.51 -11.66
CA ALA A 80 5.94 -4.54 -11.40
C ALA A 80 5.47 -5.60 -10.37
N LEU A 81 4.57 -5.24 -9.44
CA LEU A 81 3.97 -6.17 -8.50
C LEU A 81 2.99 -7.11 -9.22
N LEU A 82 2.11 -6.56 -10.06
CA LEU A 82 1.14 -7.31 -10.85
C LEU A 82 1.83 -8.29 -11.81
N GLU A 83 2.89 -7.85 -12.49
CA GLU A 83 3.72 -8.70 -13.36
C GLU A 83 4.34 -9.87 -12.59
N ARG A 84 4.91 -9.61 -11.40
CA ARG A 84 5.50 -10.64 -10.54
C ARG A 84 4.48 -11.62 -9.99
N SER A 85 3.28 -11.17 -9.70
CA SER A 85 2.18 -12.01 -9.26
C SER A 85 1.50 -12.77 -10.43
N HIS A 86 1.94 -12.55 -11.68
CA HIS A 86 1.29 -13.07 -12.90
C HIS A 86 -0.21 -12.73 -12.98
N LEU A 87 -0.61 -11.64 -12.32
CA LEU A 87 -1.98 -11.17 -12.30
C LEU A 87 -2.18 -10.27 -13.52
N VAL A 88 -2.64 -10.87 -14.61
CA VAL A 88 -3.05 -10.10 -15.78
C VAL A 88 -4.44 -9.53 -15.49
N PRO A 89 -4.63 -8.20 -15.49
CA PRO A 89 -5.99 -7.65 -15.42
C PRO A 89 -6.81 -8.23 -16.58
N PRO A 90 -8.04 -8.73 -16.33
CA PRO A 90 -8.88 -9.22 -17.40
C PRO A 90 -9.04 -8.09 -18.41
N ALA A 91 -8.78 -8.38 -19.68
CA ALA A 91 -8.76 -7.41 -20.79
C ALA A 91 -10.12 -6.72 -21.07
N ASP A 92 -11.10 -6.89 -20.19
CA ASP A 92 -12.50 -6.48 -20.33
C ASP A 92 -12.86 -5.20 -19.54
N GLN A 93 -11.87 -4.42 -19.09
CA GLN A 93 -12.10 -3.20 -18.28
C GLN A 93 -11.48 -1.91 -18.85
N ILE A 94 -11.29 -1.82 -20.17
CA ILE A 94 -11.03 -0.52 -20.86
C ILE A 94 -12.34 0.04 -21.41
#